data_AF-A0A6H5IH85-F1
#
_entry.id   AF-A0A6H5IH85-F1
#
_cell.length_a   1.000
_cell.length_b   1.000
_cell.length_c   1.000
_cell.angle_alpha   90.00
_cell.angle_beta   90.00
_cell.angle_gamma   90.00
#
_symmetry.space_group_name_H-M   'P 1'
#
loop_
_entity.id
_entity.type
_entity.pdbx_description
1 polymer ?
#
loop_
_entity_poly.entity_id
_entity_poly.type
_entity_poly.pdbx_seq_one_letter_code
_entity_poly.pdbx_strand_id
1 'polypeptide(L)'
;MNNEKLSMSLVSRINSIALEEKRNVINEKLAKKERKKKKKDKKKKDKSRDQSGSETNSTGVSDMADSENAAAAVAEVTVEETVQDQADAAAATDSSLTISERVRQMEADERREVEELKRQRDPPIVFRDLVDPAQELEKLRNLLAGKLNEAEIQNVDELHQYILDNEGSWALGDNFLSFVGRIFNDKSLDSSVRVCLLNLLCVAALKDDVILLLHQDRREHTIMNFAYDIDRHPVEEQLPLAQFVANLFENLSSSEWLMYISEWQYQNQNISNIRVTTKLAVHSLLSDSEDLQMRGTAVIHNLACKEVKTVVFDDVAVELTMALLQYFNGTPQEEQLFACMKSLAKFTQVSGQDVPQLIQMIGPEPAKFRGCSPRIDDLIEQINVKLRLH
;
A
#
# COMPACT_ATOMS: atom_id res chain seq x y z
N MET A 1 7.34 -29.94 -1.02
CA MET A 1 7.52 -28.65 -1.70
C MET A 1 6.86 -27.46 -0.99
N ASN A 2 5.63 -27.55 -0.46
CA ASN A 2 4.99 -26.43 0.28
C ASN A 2 5.63 -26.11 1.65
N ASN A 3 6.20 -27.11 2.35
CA ASN A 3 6.98 -26.84 3.55
C ASN A 3 8.34 -26.17 3.27
N GLU A 4 8.86 -26.22 2.04
CA GLU A 4 10.19 -25.70 1.71
C GLU A 4 10.18 -24.21 1.36
N LYS A 5 9.12 -23.69 0.73
CA LYS A 5 9.00 -22.26 0.41
C LYS A 5 8.59 -21.42 1.64
N LEU A 6 7.67 -21.89 2.48
CA LEU A 6 7.37 -21.27 3.77
C LEU A 6 8.61 -21.32 4.69
N SER A 7 9.33 -22.44 4.68
CA SER A 7 10.65 -22.56 5.32
C SER A 7 11.64 -21.54 4.77
N MET A 8 11.74 -21.33 3.45
CA MET A 8 12.71 -20.36 2.89
C MET A 8 12.43 -18.89 3.26
N SER A 9 11.16 -18.46 3.33
CA SER A 9 10.82 -17.11 3.80
C SER A 9 11.15 -16.93 5.29
N LEU A 10 10.78 -17.92 6.11
CA LEU A 10 11.09 -17.95 7.53
C LEU A 10 12.61 -17.98 7.76
N VAL A 11 13.35 -18.82 7.03
CA VAL A 11 14.81 -18.94 7.04
C VAL A 11 15.47 -17.63 6.60
N SER A 12 14.94 -16.92 5.62
CA SER A 12 15.48 -15.63 5.19
C SER A 12 15.31 -14.55 6.26
N ARG A 13 14.15 -14.51 6.94
CA ARG A 13 13.90 -13.62 8.08
C ARG A 13 14.77 -13.98 9.30
N ILE A 14 14.90 -15.27 9.62
CA ILE A 14 15.79 -15.79 10.66
C ILE A 14 17.24 -15.38 10.37
N ASN A 15 17.69 -15.54 9.12
CA ASN A 15 19.02 -15.15 8.68
C ASN A 15 19.23 -13.65 8.76
N SER A 16 18.22 -12.83 8.44
CA SER A 16 18.29 -11.37 8.57
C SER A 16 18.46 -10.95 10.04
N ILE A 17 17.65 -11.51 10.95
CA ILE A 17 17.75 -11.23 12.39
C ILE A 17 19.12 -11.67 12.93
N ALA A 18 19.59 -12.86 12.55
CA ALA A 18 20.91 -13.35 12.94
C ALA A 18 22.07 -12.50 12.37
N LEU A 19 21.90 -11.94 11.17
CA LEU A 19 22.86 -11.01 10.58
C LEU A 19 22.88 -9.67 11.30
N GLU A 20 21.72 -9.20 11.74
CA GLU A 20 21.58 -7.95 12.50
C GLU A 20 22.18 -8.07 13.90
N GLU A 21 21.98 -9.20 14.59
CA GLU A 21 22.68 -9.51 15.84
C GLU A 21 24.20 -9.56 15.65
N LYS A 22 24.68 -10.19 14.56
CA LYS A 22 26.12 -10.20 14.22
C LYS A 22 26.65 -8.79 13.94
N ARG A 23 25.88 -7.94 13.23
CA ARG A 23 26.25 -6.53 12.98
C ARG A 23 26.32 -5.73 14.28
N ASN A 24 25.38 -5.94 15.20
CA ASN A 24 25.39 -5.27 16.50
C ASN A 24 26.61 -5.67 17.34
N VAL A 25 26.97 -6.95 17.38
CA VAL A 25 28.19 -7.42 18.05
C VAL A 25 29.47 -6.85 17.41
N ILE A 26 29.51 -6.74 16.08
CA ILE A 26 30.64 -6.12 15.37
C ILE A 26 30.73 -4.62 15.70
N ASN A 27 29.61 -3.91 15.67
CA ASN A 27 29.54 -2.49 16.02
C ASN A 27 29.97 -2.23 17.46
N GLU A 28 29.57 -3.08 18.40
CA GLU A 28 30.01 -2.99 19.80
C GLU A 28 31.53 -3.24 19.93
N LYS A 29 32.07 -4.21 19.18
CA LYS A 29 33.53 -4.46 19.12
C LYS A 29 34.30 -3.29 18.50
N LEU A 30 33.75 -2.66 17.47
CA LEU A 30 34.32 -1.46 16.85
C LEU A 30 34.28 -0.27 17.83
N ALA A 31 33.16 -0.04 18.51
CA ALA A 31 33.05 0.99 19.55
C ALA A 31 34.03 0.76 20.70
N LYS A 32 34.23 -0.49 21.15
CA LYS A 32 35.24 -0.86 22.15
C LYS A 32 36.67 -0.61 21.63
N LYS A 33 36.97 -0.91 20.37
CA LYS A 33 38.27 -0.60 19.74
C LYS A 33 38.52 0.91 19.63
N GLU A 34 37.52 1.70 19.24
CA GLU A 34 37.64 3.16 19.19
C GLU A 34 37.84 3.77 20.59
N ARG A 35 37.11 3.30 21.60
CA ARG A 35 37.33 3.73 23.00
C ARG A 35 38.75 3.41 23.47
N LYS A 36 39.31 2.25 23.08
CA LYS A 36 40.72 1.89 23.37
C LYS A 36 41.72 2.77 22.59
N LYS A 37 41.43 3.12 21.33
CA LYS A 37 42.26 4.02 20.51
C LYS A 37 42.29 5.44 21.10
N LYS A 38 41.12 6.01 21.43
CA LYS A 38 41.01 7.32 22.11
C LYS A 38 41.76 7.36 23.44
N LYS A 39 41.72 6.27 24.24
CA LYS A 39 42.53 6.17 25.48
C LYS A 39 44.04 6.13 25.20
N LYS A 40 44.50 5.42 24.15
CA LYS A 40 45.92 5.41 23.74
C LYS A 40 46.40 6.76 23.23
N ASP A 41 45.60 7.45 22.42
CA ASP A 41 45.94 8.76 21.87
C ASP A 41 46.02 9.83 22.98
N LYS A 42 45.12 9.78 23.98
CA LYS A 42 45.21 10.64 25.16
C LYS A 42 46.51 10.40 25.95
N LYS A 43 46.92 9.14 26.12
CA LYS A 43 48.17 8.76 26.82
C LYS A 43 49.43 9.15 26.03
N LYS A 44 49.37 9.19 24.69
CA LYS A 44 50.46 9.72 23.84
C LYS A 44 50.54 11.24 23.90
N LYS A 45 49.40 11.93 23.97
CA LYS A 45 49.32 13.41 24.04
C LYS A 45 49.84 13.96 25.38
N ASP A 46 49.67 13.21 26.47
CA ASP A 46 50.30 13.54 27.75
C ASP A 46 51.82 13.28 27.73
N LYS A 47 52.30 12.25 27.02
CA LYS A 47 53.75 12.01 26.85
C LYS A 47 54.44 12.99 25.89
N SER A 48 53.73 13.59 24.94
CA SER A 48 54.27 14.58 24.00
C SER A 48 54.26 16.02 24.53
N ARG A 49 53.73 16.26 25.74
CA ARG A 49 53.80 17.57 26.40
C ARG A 49 55.09 17.79 27.21
N ASP A 50 55.86 16.73 27.47
CA ASP A 50 57.14 16.79 28.18
C ASP A 50 58.38 16.86 27.27
N GLN A 51 58.22 16.87 25.94
CA GLN A 51 59.33 17.07 25.01
C GLN A 51 58.93 18.03 23.87
N SER A 52 59.53 19.23 23.91
CA SER A 52 59.65 20.21 22.82
C SER A 52 58.35 20.97 22.47
N GLY A 53 58.18 22.27 22.71
CA GLY A 53 59.17 23.27 23.07
C GLY A 53 60.04 23.73 21.90
N SER A 54 59.47 24.15 20.77
CA SER A 54 59.95 25.25 19.92
C SER A 54 59.13 25.38 18.63
N GLU A 55 58.81 26.62 18.30
CA GLU A 55 58.10 27.16 17.14
C GLU A 55 58.87 26.87 15.81
N THR A 56 58.27 26.72 14.63
CA THR A 56 57.75 27.81 13.77
C THR A 56 57.23 27.24 12.42
N ASN A 57 56.39 28.05 11.75
CA ASN A 57 55.70 27.92 10.45
C ASN A 57 56.50 27.35 9.25
N SER A 58 55.82 26.69 8.30
CA SER A 58 55.66 27.14 6.89
C SER A 58 54.88 26.15 6.00
N THR A 59 54.36 26.69 4.90
CA THR A 59 53.49 26.22 3.81
C THR A 59 53.94 25.00 2.98
N GLY A 60 52.99 24.31 2.33
CA GLY A 60 53.23 23.73 0.99
C GLY A 60 52.55 22.38 0.62
N VAL A 61 51.54 22.48 -0.25
CA VAL A 61 51.18 21.70 -1.47
C VAL A 61 51.47 20.16 -1.62
N SER A 62 50.41 19.46 -2.07
CA SER A 62 50.28 18.31 -3.01
C SER A 62 50.96 16.93 -2.84
N ASP A 63 50.08 15.93 -3.00
CA ASP A 63 50.16 14.66 -3.76
C ASP A 63 50.97 13.41 -3.28
N MET A 64 50.18 12.33 -3.14
CA MET A 64 50.31 10.98 -3.71
C MET A 64 51.69 10.27 -3.70
N ALA A 65 51.82 9.17 -2.95
CA ALA A 65 52.10 7.80 -3.45
C ALA A 65 52.59 6.83 -2.35
N ASP A 66 52.03 5.62 -2.46
CA ASP A 66 52.39 4.27 -2.01
C ASP A 66 53.71 3.94 -1.27
N SER A 67 53.54 2.94 -0.39
CA SER A 67 54.29 1.66 -0.34
C SER A 67 55.14 1.35 0.90
N GLU A 68 54.85 0.14 1.42
CA GLU A 68 55.73 -0.86 2.07
C GLU A 68 56.49 -0.48 3.36
N ASN A 69 56.11 -1.02 4.52
CA ASN A 69 56.32 -2.39 5.03
C ASN A 69 57.77 -2.67 5.47
N ALA A 70 58.03 -2.71 6.79
CA ALA A 70 59.07 -3.55 7.39
C ALA A 70 59.01 -3.58 8.94
N ALA A 71 58.86 -4.81 9.46
CA ALA A 71 59.52 -5.44 10.62
C ALA A 71 59.90 -4.58 11.84
N ALA A 72 59.27 -4.76 13.01
CA ALA A 72 59.53 -5.82 14.02
C ALA A 72 60.77 -5.59 14.90
N ALA A 73 60.55 -5.42 16.21
CA ALA A 73 61.19 -6.20 17.31
C ALA A 73 60.93 -5.54 18.68
N VAL A 74 60.22 -6.24 19.59
CA VAL A 74 60.73 -6.95 20.79
C VAL A 74 60.95 -6.04 22.01
N ALA A 75 60.18 -6.29 23.08
CA ALA A 75 60.69 -6.70 24.40
C ALA A 75 59.55 -6.75 25.44
N GLU A 76 59.41 -7.93 26.05
CA GLU A 76 58.60 -8.27 27.23
C GLU A 76 58.93 -7.41 28.45
N VAL A 77 57.93 -7.15 29.31
CA VAL A 77 57.98 -7.39 30.76
C VAL A 77 56.52 -7.59 31.25
N THR A 78 56.27 -8.76 31.83
CA THR A 78 55.10 -9.18 32.64
C THR A 78 54.98 -8.30 33.91
N VAL A 79 53.80 -8.09 34.51
CA VAL A 79 53.28 -8.91 35.63
C VAL A 79 51.96 -8.28 36.14
N GLU A 80 51.00 -9.17 36.47
CA GLU A 80 49.83 -9.11 37.39
C GLU A 80 48.70 -8.07 37.14
N GLU A 81 47.48 -8.47 36.77
CA GLU A 81 46.45 -9.26 37.49
C GLU A 81 45.72 -8.44 38.57
N THR A 82 44.50 -7.99 38.25
CA THR A 82 43.27 -8.09 39.08
C THR A 82 42.11 -7.31 38.44
N VAL A 83 40.90 -7.82 38.70
CA VAL A 83 39.56 -7.29 38.34
C VAL A 83 39.02 -7.68 36.96
N GLN A 84 38.93 -8.99 36.76
CA GLN A 84 37.76 -9.65 36.18
C GLN A 84 36.74 -9.79 37.31
N ASP A 85 35.56 -9.18 37.17
CA ASP A 85 34.28 -9.48 37.86
C ASP A 85 33.47 -8.20 38.04
N GLN A 86 32.73 -7.84 36.98
CA GLN A 86 31.52 -6.98 36.97
C GLN A 86 31.28 -6.50 35.53
N ALA A 87 30.96 -7.43 34.62
CA ALA A 87 30.50 -7.07 33.27
C ALA A 87 29.51 -8.06 32.65
N ASP A 88 29.04 -9.08 33.40
CA ASP A 88 28.17 -10.13 32.86
C ASP A 88 26.73 -10.13 33.43
N ALA A 89 26.28 -9.03 34.06
CA ALA A 89 24.96 -8.99 34.73
C ALA A 89 23.98 -7.91 34.22
N ALA A 90 24.18 -7.34 33.03
CA ALA A 90 23.30 -6.27 32.51
C ALA A 90 22.88 -6.42 31.03
N ALA A 91 22.94 -7.63 30.46
CA ALA A 91 22.46 -7.89 29.09
C ALA A 91 21.63 -9.17 28.97
N ALA A 92 21.06 -9.67 30.08
CA ALA A 92 20.29 -10.92 30.14
C ALA A 92 18.84 -10.71 30.58
N THR A 93 18.22 -9.62 30.15
CA THR A 93 16.78 -9.39 30.30
C THR A 93 16.26 -8.72 29.03
N ASP A 94 16.00 -9.55 28.01
CA ASP A 94 14.76 -9.52 27.19
C ASP A 94 14.90 -10.38 25.91
N SER A 95 14.96 -11.70 26.07
CA SER A 95 15.12 -12.63 24.93
C SER A 95 14.77 -14.09 25.28
N SER A 96 13.74 -14.35 26.09
CA SER A 96 13.33 -15.74 26.37
C SER A 96 12.51 -16.37 25.26
N LEU A 97 12.15 -15.60 24.23
CA LEU A 97 11.34 -16.07 23.12
C LEU A 97 12.21 -16.74 22.06
N THR A 98 11.78 -17.92 21.63
CA THR A 98 12.34 -18.58 20.45
C THR A 98 12.16 -17.68 19.23
N ILE A 99 13.01 -17.85 18.21
CA ILE A 99 12.93 -17.02 17.00
C ILE A 99 11.56 -17.14 16.32
N SER A 100 10.92 -18.31 16.41
CA SER A 100 9.54 -18.52 15.94
C SER A 100 8.51 -17.70 16.72
N GLU A 101 8.68 -17.55 18.04
CA GLU A 101 7.77 -16.74 18.88
C GLU A 101 7.99 -15.24 18.64
N ARG A 102 9.24 -14.80 18.41
CA ARG A 102 9.54 -13.41 18.01
C ARG A 102 8.89 -13.03 16.69
N VAL A 103 8.96 -13.90 15.68
CA VAL A 103 8.30 -13.68 14.37
C VAL A 103 6.79 -13.55 14.57
N ARG A 104 6.18 -14.44 15.36
CA ARG A 104 4.74 -14.40 15.64
C ARG A 104 4.33 -13.14 16.42
N GLN A 105 5.16 -12.68 17.35
CA GLN A 105 4.91 -11.46 18.10
C GLN A 105 5.03 -10.21 17.22
N MET A 106 6.05 -10.14 16.36
CA MET A 106 6.17 -9.08 15.35
C MET A 106 4.97 -9.07 14.40
N GLU A 107 4.52 -10.22 13.88
CA GLU A 107 3.32 -10.27 13.02
C GLU A 107 2.06 -9.81 13.77
N ALA A 108 1.95 -10.12 15.07
CA ALA A 108 0.83 -9.68 15.90
C ALA A 108 0.92 -8.18 16.28
N ASP A 109 2.12 -7.62 16.37
CA ASP A 109 2.36 -6.19 16.62
C ASP A 109 2.12 -5.39 15.33
N GLU A 110 2.60 -5.86 14.18
CA GLU A 110 2.30 -5.29 12.85
C GLU A 110 0.79 -5.28 12.57
N ARG A 111 0.08 -6.38 12.90
CA ARG A 111 -1.39 -6.43 12.79
C ARG A 111 -2.07 -5.39 13.68
N ARG A 112 -1.59 -5.22 14.93
CA ARG A 112 -2.14 -4.22 15.86
C ARG A 112 -1.88 -2.79 15.40
N GLU A 113 -0.69 -2.50 14.86
CA GLU A 113 -0.37 -1.19 14.30
C GLU A 113 -1.24 -0.88 13.08
N VAL A 114 -1.45 -1.85 12.18
CA VAL A 114 -2.36 -1.71 11.04
C VAL A 114 -3.81 -1.49 11.50
N GLU A 115 -4.28 -2.22 12.52
CA GLU A 115 -5.62 -2.03 13.10
C GLU A 115 -5.78 -0.65 13.75
N GLU A 116 -4.74 -0.14 14.42
CA GLU A 116 -4.75 1.19 15.02
C GLU A 116 -4.78 2.29 13.95
N LEU A 117 -4.00 2.14 12.87
CA LEU A 117 -4.07 3.02 11.70
C LEU A 117 -5.43 2.92 10.99
N LYS A 118 -6.05 1.74 10.92
CA LYS A 118 -7.43 1.58 10.41
C LYS A 118 -8.44 2.34 11.28
N ARG A 119 -8.27 2.32 12.61
CA ARG A 119 -9.20 2.96 13.56
C ARG A 119 -9.13 4.48 13.59
N GLN A 120 -7.97 5.07 13.27
CA GLN A 120 -7.80 6.53 13.21
C GLN A 120 -8.40 7.16 11.96
N ARG A 121 -8.74 6.36 10.95
CA ARG A 121 -9.20 6.83 9.64
C ARG A 121 -10.71 6.76 9.54
N ASP A 122 -11.25 7.64 8.69
CA ASP A 122 -12.61 7.46 8.22
C ASP A 122 -12.74 6.10 7.52
N PRO A 123 -13.71 5.26 7.90
CA PRO A 123 -13.83 3.91 7.36
C PRO A 123 -14.21 3.97 5.88
N PRO A 124 -13.63 3.10 5.03
CA PRO A 124 -14.00 3.02 3.63
C PRO A 124 -15.43 2.50 3.48
N ILE A 125 -16.14 2.98 2.47
CA ILE A 125 -17.41 2.46 2.01
C ILE A 125 -17.13 1.24 1.13
N VAL A 126 -17.53 0.06 1.60
CA VAL A 126 -17.34 -1.22 0.89
C VAL A 126 -18.64 -2.04 0.91
N PHE A 127 -18.76 -2.98 -0.01
CA PHE A 127 -19.96 -3.77 -0.26
C PHE A 127 -19.71 -5.24 0.08
N ARG A 128 -20.08 -5.64 1.30
CA ARG A 128 -19.86 -7.00 1.83
C ARG A 128 -20.98 -7.97 1.48
N ASP A 129 -22.22 -7.49 1.49
CA ASP A 129 -23.41 -8.36 1.52
C ASP A 129 -24.20 -8.39 0.19
N LEU A 130 -23.61 -7.89 -0.91
CA LEU A 130 -24.28 -7.85 -2.22
C LEU A 130 -24.14 -9.14 -3.03
N VAL A 131 -23.18 -9.99 -2.69
CA VAL A 131 -22.86 -11.21 -3.45
C VAL A 131 -22.90 -12.40 -2.52
N ASP A 132 -23.72 -13.41 -2.85
CA ASP A 132 -23.63 -14.74 -2.24
C ASP A 132 -22.54 -15.52 -3.01
N PRO A 133 -21.36 -15.76 -2.40
CA PRO A 133 -20.25 -16.39 -3.10
C PRO A 133 -20.54 -17.83 -3.51
N ALA A 134 -21.38 -18.56 -2.76
CA ALA A 134 -21.66 -19.96 -3.07
C ALA A 134 -22.58 -20.06 -4.29
N GLN A 135 -23.62 -19.24 -4.34
CA GLN A 135 -24.52 -19.18 -5.50
C GLN A 135 -23.79 -18.67 -6.74
N GLU A 136 -22.95 -17.64 -6.59
CA GLU A 136 -22.25 -17.04 -7.73
C GLU A 136 -21.18 -17.98 -8.29
N LEU A 137 -20.48 -18.74 -7.45
CA LEU A 137 -19.52 -19.74 -7.92
C LEU A 137 -20.21 -20.89 -8.69
N GLU A 138 -21.35 -21.38 -8.20
CA GLU A 138 -22.14 -22.40 -8.89
C GLU A 138 -22.66 -21.88 -10.24
N LYS A 139 -23.12 -20.63 -10.27
CA LYS A 139 -23.53 -19.96 -11.52
C LYS A 139 -22.37 -19.86 -12.50
N LEU A 140 -21.17 -19.50 -12.04
CA LEU A 140 -19.97 -19.43 -12.89
C LEU A 140 -19.67 -20.80 -13.53
N ARG A 141 -19.68 -21.87 -12.72
CA ARG A 141 -19.46 -23.25 -13.20
C ARG A 141 -20.46 -23.64 -14.28
N ASN A 142 -21.74 -23.34 -14.07
CA ASN A 142 -22.80 -23.66 -15.02
C ASN A 142 -22.67 -22.88 -16.34
N LEU A 143 -22.34 -21.59 -16.28
CA LEU A 143 -22.17 -20.76 -17.49
C LEU A 143 -20.93 -21.17 -18.32
N LEU A 144 -19.92 -21.73 -17.66
CA LEU A 144 -18.66 -22.18 -18.25
C LEU A 144 -18.65 -23.68 -18.61
N ALA A 145 -19.71 -24.42 -18.29
CA ALA A 145 -19.79 -25.85 -18.55
C ALA A 145 -19.57 -26.16 -20.04
N GLY A 146 -18.58 -27.02 -20.33
CA GLY A 146 -18.21 -27.40 -21.70
C GLY A 146 -17.43 -26.35 -22.51
N LYS A 147 -17.12 -25.18 -21.92
CA LYS A 147 -16.34 -24.10 -22.57
C LYS A 147 -14.90 -23.99 -22.06
N LEU A 148 -14.57 -24.74 -21.00
CA LEU A 148 -13.27 -24.71 -20.34
C LEU A 148 -12.39 -25.90 -20.70
N ASN A 149 -11.08 -25.68 -20.76
CA ASN A 149 -10.10 -26.75 -20.76
C ASN A 149 -9.78 -27.25 -19.33
N GLU A 150 -9.04 -28.36 -19.21
CA GLU A 150 -8.71 -28.96 -17.91
C GLU A 150 -8.00 -27.99 -16.94
N ALA A 151 -7.10 -27.14 -17.46
CA ALA A 151 -6.41 -26.15 -16.63
C ALA A 151 -7.35 -25.03 -16.16
N GLU A 152 -8.30 -24.61 -16.99
CA GLU A 152 -9.31 -23.60 -16.63
C GLU A 152 -10.33 -24.15 -15.63
N ILE A 153 -10.70 -25.43 -15.74
CA ILE A 153 -11.52 -26.11 -14.72
C ILE A 153 -10.80 -26.06 -13.38
N GLN A 154 -9.50 -26.38 -13.36
CA GLN A 154 -8.68 -26.27 -12.15
C GLN A 154 -8.66 -24.83 -11.60
N ASN A 155 -8.58 -23.79 -12.44
CA ASN A 155 -8.65 -22.40 -11.96
C ASN A 155 -10.00 -22.06 -11.29
N VAL A 156 -11.11 -22.66 -11.74
CA VAL A 156 -12.42 -22.51 -11.08
C VAL A 156 -12.45 -23.24 -9.73
N ASP A 157 -11.79 -24.39 -9.62
CA ASP A 157 -11.62 -25.13 -8.36
C ASP A 157 -10.70 -24.39 -7.37
N GLU A 158 -9.63 -23.77 -7.85
CA GLU A 158 -8.76 -22.90 -7.04
C GLU A 158 -9.51 -21.67 -6.54
N LEU A 159 -10.34 -21.06 -7.40
CA LEU A 159 -11.20 -19.95 -6.99
C LEU A 159 -12.21 -20.38 -5.91
N HIS A 160 -12.75 -21.59 -6.01
CA HIS A 160 -13.62 -22.18 -5.00
C HIS A 160 -12.90 -22.28 -3.65
N GLN A 161 -11.72 -22.91 -3.63
CA GLN A 161 -10.90 -23.06 -2.43
C GLN A 161 -10.54 -21.71 -1.82
N TYR A 162 -10.18 -20.75 -2.67
CA TYR A 162 -9.86 -19.41 -2.22
C TYR A 162 -11.06 -18.73 -1.58
N ILE A 163 -12.23 -18.75 -2.22
CA ILE A 163 -13.41 -17.97 -1.82
C ILE A 163 -14.19 -18.64 -0.68
N LEU A 164 -14.56 -19.91 -0.81
CA LEU A 164 -15.45 -20.60 0.15
C LEU A 164 -14.68 -21.34 1.24
N ASP A 165 -13.62 -22.05 0.88
CA ASP A 165 -12.86 -22.85 1.86
C ASP A 165 -11.87 -22.00 2.68
N ASN A 166 -11.71 -20.72 2.32
CA ASN A 166 -10.77 -19.78 2.95
C ASN A 166 -9.33 -20.32 3.00
N GLU A 167 -8.91 -21.09 1.99
CA GLU A 167 -7.56 -21.62 1.95
C GLU A 167 -6.53 -20.50 1.84
N GLY A 168 -6.89 -19.32 1.31
CA GLY A 168 -6.01 -18.15 1.16
C GLY A 168 -5.39 -18.08 -0.24
N SER A 169 -4.72 -16.98 -0.56
CA SER A 169 -4.36 -16.64 -1.95
C SER A 169 -3.35 -17.59 -2.59
N TRP A 170 -2.71 -18.45 -1.81
CA TRP A 170 -1.81 -19.51 -2.32
C TRP A 170 -2.56 -20.66 -2.97
N ALA A 171 -3.89 -20.75 -2.77
CA ALA A 171 -4.75 -21.65 -3.54
C ALA A 171 -4.82 -21.24 -5.02
N LEU A 172 -4.65 -19.94 -5.32
CA LEU A 172 -4.65 -19.45 -6.70
C LEU A 172 -3.30 -19.75 -7.37
N GLY A 173 -3.32 -20.54 -8.44
CA GLY A 173 -2.15 -20.90 -9.21
C GLY A 173 -1.62 -19.76 -10.08
N ASP A 174 -0.40 -19.94 -10.59
CA ASP A 174 0.29 -18.94 -11.43
C ASP A 174 -0.48 -18.55 -12.72
N ASN A 175 -1.37 -19.42 -13.19
CA ASN A 175 -2.18 -19.22 -14.40
C ASN A 175 -3.52 -18.53 -14.13
N PHE A 176 -3.86 -18.25 -12.87
CA PHE A 176 -5.18 -17.72 -12.52
C PHE A 176 -5.48 -16.37 -13.19
N LEU A 177 -4.50 -15.46 -13.24
CA LEU A 177 -4.68 -14.17 -13.94
C LEU A 177 -4.81 -14.33 -15.46
N SER A 178 -4.17 -15.35 -16.05
CA SER A 178 -4.38 -15.67 -17.47
C SER A 178 -5.80 -16.18 -17.72
N PHE A 179 -6.35 -16.97 -16.80
CA PHE A 179 -7.75 -17.39 -16.84
C PHE A 179 -8.72 -16.20 -16.71
N VAL A 180 -8.48 -15.29 -15.76
CA VAL A 180 -9.24 -14.04 -15.62
C VAL A 180 -9.17 -13.22 -16.92
N GLY A 181 -7.97 -13.06 -17.49
CA GLY A 181 -7.76 -12.33 -18.74
C GLY A 181 -8.48 -12.96 -19.92
N ARG A 182 -8.54 -14.30 -20.02
CA ARG A 182 -9.35 -14.99 -21.02
C ARG A 182 -10.83 -14.64 -20.85
N ILE A 183 -11.38 -14.76 -19.64
CA ILE A 183 -12.80 -14.46 -19.39
C ILE A 183 -13.16 -13.02 -19.76
N PHE A 184 -12.28 -12.07 -19.42
CA PHE A 184 -12.49 -10.65 -19.73
C PHE A 184 -12.45 -10.32 -21.22
N ASN A 185 -11.57 -10.98 -21.99
CA ASN A 185 -11.32 -10.60 -23.38
C ASN A 185 -12.01 -11.49 -24.42
N ASP A 186 -12.46 -12.70 -24.03
CA ASP A 186 -13.10 -13.63 -24.94
C ASP A 186 -14.54 -13.20 -25.26
N LYS A 187 -14.72 -12.66 -26.47
CA LYS A 187 -16.01 -12.19 -26.99
C LYS A 187 -17.00 -13.32 -27.28
N SER A 188 -16.55 -14.57 -27.30
CA SER A 188 -17.44 -15.73 -27.43
C SER A 188 -18.17 -16.05 -26.12
N LEU A 189 -17.72 -15.50 -24.99
CA LEU A 189 -18.36 -15.66 -23.70
C LEU A 189 -19.39 -14.55 -23.45
N ASP A 190 -20.54 -14.97 -22.91
CA ASP A 190 -21.62 -14.07 -22.54
C ASP A 190 -21.19 -13.11 -21.42
N SER A 191 -21.79 -11.91 -21.42
CA SER A 191 -21.56 -10.90 -20.38
C SER A 191 -21.76 -11.44 -18.96
N SER A 192 -22.77 -12.29 -18.78
CA SER A 192 -23.07 -12.97 -17.53
C SER A 192 -21.87 -13.72 -16.92
N VAL A 193 -20.95 -14.26 -17.75
CA VAL A 193 -19.74 -14.93 -17.27
C VAL A 193 -18.79 -13.92 -16.63
N ARG A 194 -18.56 -12.78 -17.29
CA ARG A 194 -17.70 -11.69 -16.79
C ARG A 194 -18.28 -11.08 -15.52
N VAL A 195 -19.58 -10.82 -15.50
CA VAL A 195 -20.31 -10.35 -14.30
C VAL A 195 -20.10 -11.30 -13.13
N CYS A 196 -20.24 -12.61 -13.37
CA CYS A 196 -20.10 -13.63 -12.35
C CYS A 196 -18.68 -13.71 -11.78
N LEU A 197 -17.67 -13.66 -12.65
CA LEU A 197 -16.28 -13.60 -12.22
C LEU A 197 -15.99 -12.31 -11.43
N LEU A 198 -16.45 -11.15 -11.90
CA LEU A 198 -16.26 -9.87 -11.21
C LEU A 198 -16.91 -9.87 -9.83
N ASN A 199 -18.10 -10.45 -9.67
CA ASN A 199 -18.76 -10.61 -8.37
C ASN A 199 -17.91 -11.45 -7.40
N LEU A 200 -17.33 -12.56 -7.86
CA LEU A 200 -16.41 -13.36 -7.04
C LEU A 200 -15.13 -12.59 -6.71
N LEU A 201 -14.61 -11.79 -7.63
CA LEU A 201 -13.49 -10.90 -7.36
C LEU A 201 -13.85 -9.81 -6.33
N CYS A 202 -15.10 -9.33 -6.28
CA CYS A 202 -15.55 -8.40 -5.22
C CYS A 202 -15.46 -9.04 -3.83
N VAL A 203 -15.75 -10.33 -3.73
CA VAL A 203 -15.60 -11.10 -2.48
C VAL A 203 -14.12 -11.30 -2.16
N ALA A 204 -13.29 -11.62 -3.16
CA ALA A 204 -11.84 -11.70 -3.02
C ALA A 204 -11.23 -10.38 -2.52
N ALA A 205 -11.69 -9.23 -3.02
CA ALA A 205 -11.16 -7.90 -2.69
C ALA A 205 -11.22 -7.58 -1.18
N LEU A 206 -12.14 -8.20 -0.45
CA LEU A 206 -12.30 -8.02 0.99
C LEU A 206 -11.34 -8.89 1.82
N LYS A 207 -10.63 -9.85 1.22
CA LYS A 207 -9.67 -10.71 1.92
C LYS A 207 -8.32 -10.01 2.09
N ASP A 208 -7.69 -10.17 3.25
CA ASP A 208 -6.43 -9.49 3.60
C ASP A 208 -5.27 -9.85 2.65
N ASP A 209 -5.28 -11.05 2.09
CA ASP A 209 -4.21 -11.60 1.26
C ASP A 209 -4.39 -11.37 -0.24
N VAL A 210 -5.48 -10.71 -0.67
CA VAL A 210 -5.75 -10.43 -2.09
C VAL A 210 -4.64 -9.63 -2.75
N ILE A 211 -3.88 -8.85 -1.96
CA ILE A 211 -2.70 -8.12 -2.44
C ILE A 211 -1.69 -9.02 -3.15
N LEU A 212 -1.56 -10.29 -2.75
CA LEU A 212 -0.64 -11.23 -3.37
C LEU A 212 -1.02 -11.52 -4.83
N LEU A 213 -2.33 -11.63 -5.11
CA LEU A 213 -2.86 -11.71 -6.46
C LEU A 213 -2.62 -10.40 -7.23
N LEU A 214 -2.93 -9.25 -6.62
CA LEU A 214 -2.77 -7.93 -7.26
C LEU A 214 -1.30 -7.61 -7.61
N HIS A 215 -0.35 -8.09 -6.81
CA HIS A 215 1.07 -7.97 -7.14
C HIS A 215 1.48 -8.80 -8.35
N GLN A 216 0.82 -9.93 -8.61
CA GLN A 216 1.06 -10.71 -9.82
C GLN A 216 0.48 -10.00 -11.06
N ASP A 217 -0.61 -9.24 -10.90
CA ASP A 217 -1.23 -8.47 -11.99
C ASP A 217 -0.29 -7.42 -12.58
N ARG A 218 0.71 -6.93 -11.84
CA ARG A 218 1.76 -6.03 -12.37
C ARG A 218 2.54 -6.56 -13.58
N ARG A 219 2.43 -7.84 -13.93
CA ARG A 219 3.08 -8.39 -15.14
C ARG A 219 2.33 -7.97 -16.40
N GLU A 220 1.03 -8.26 -16.45
CA GLU A 220 0.21 -8.12 -17.66
C GLU A 220 -0.90 -7.06 -17.52
N HIS A 221 -1.10 -6.53 -16.31
CA HIS A 221 -2.09 -5.51 -15.95
C HIS A 221 -3.49 -5.90 -16.41
N THR A 222 -3.83 -7.19 -16.27
CA THR A 222 -5.04 -7.79 -16.83
C THR A 222 -6.29 -7.12 -16.25
N ILE A 223 -6.31 -6.95 -14.92
CA ILE A 223 -7.43 -6.33 -14.22
C ILE A 223 -7.54 -4.84 -14.57
N MET A 224 -6.42 -4.11 -14.54
CA MET A 224 -6.44 -2.67 -14.78
C MET A 224 -6.67 -2.28 -16.24
N ASN A 225 -6.21 -3.09 -17.20
CA ASN A 225 -6.54 -2.89 -18.61
C ASN A 225 -8.05 -3.08 -18.84
N PHE A 226 -8.66 -4.09 -18.22
CA PHE A 226 -10.10 -4.27 -18.27
C PHE A 226 -10.84 -3.10 -17.60
N ALA A 227 -10.38 -2.66 -16.43
CA ALA A 227 -10.97 -1.53 -15.72
C ALA A 227 -10.84 -0.19 -16.48
N TYR A 228 -9.76 -0.01 -17.23
CA TYR A 228 -9.57 1.18 -18.05
C TYR A 228 -10.68 1.35 -19.10
N ASP A 229 -11.21 0.27 -19.65
CA ASP A 229 -12.29 0.28 -20.66
C ASP A 229 -13.71 0.35 -20.05
N ILE A 230 -13.86 0.80 -18.79
CA ILE A 230 -15.15 0.89 -18.07
C ILE A 230 -16.29 1.52 -18.90
N ASP A 231 -15.98 2.54 -19.70
CA ASP A 231 -16.94 3.28 -20.54
C ASP A 231 -17.42 2.49 -21.76
N ARG A 232 -16.77 1.37 -22.07
CA ARG A 232 -17.07 0.50 -23.20
C ARG A 232 -17.79 -0.79 -22.80
N HIS A 233 -17.82 -1.10 -21.51
CA HIS A 233 -18.47 -2.28 -20.97
C HIS A 233 -19.99 -2.06 -20.85
N PRO A 234 -20.81 -3.11 -20.94
CA PRO A 234 -22.23 -3.01 -20.60
C PRO A 234 -22.40 -2.68 -19.11
N VAL A 235 -23.50 -2.01 -18.76
CA VAL A 235 -23.78 -1.56 -17.37
C VAL A 235 -23.72 -2.71 -16.37
N GLU A 236 -24.18 -3.90 -16.77
CA GLU A 236 -24.13 -5.11 -15.96
C GLU A 236 -22.70 -5.50 -15.53
N GLU A 237 -21.69 -5.25 -16.38
CA GLU A 237 -20.27 -5.48 -16.07
C GLU A 237 -19.64 -4.30 -15.31
N GLN A 238 -20.10 -3.07 -15.58
CA GLN A 238 -19.64 -1.86 -14.88
C GLN A 238 -19.94 -1.93 -13.38
N LEU A 239 -21.12 -2.44 -12.99
CA LEU A 239 -21.55 -2.55 -11.60
C LEU A 239 -20.58 -3.35 -10.71
N PRO A 240 -20.30 -4.64 -10.98
CA PRO A 240 -19.39 -5.41 -10.15
C PRO A 240 -17.92 -4.96 -10.32
N LEU A 241 -17.54 -4.38 -11.46
CA LEU A 241 -16.21 -3.80 -11.61
C LEU A 241 -15.99 -2.59 -10.69
N ALA A 242 -16.96 -1.68 -10.60
CA ALA A 242 -16.91 -0.55 -9.67
C ALA A 242 -16.98 -1.02 -8.20
N GLN A 243 -17.77 -2.07 -7.93
CA GLN A 243 -17.81 -2.71 -6.61
C GLN A 243 -16.44 -3.29 -6.21
N PHE A 244 -15.79 -4.01 -7.12
CA PHE A 244 -14.49 -4.61 -6.90
C PHE A 244 -13.47 -3.54 -6.49
N VAL A 245 -13.40 -2.44 -7.25
CA VAL A 245 -12.51 -1.31 -6.94
C VAL A 245 -12.85 -0.67 -5.60
N ALA A 246 -14.13 -0.47 -5.28
CA ALA A 246 -14.53 0.07 -3.96
C ALA A 246 -14.09 -0.86 -2.82
N ASN A 247 -14.29 -2.18 -2.96
CA ASN A 247 -13.96 -3.17 -1.94
C ASN A 247 -12.45 -3.29 -1.68
N LEU A 248 -11.61 -3.05 -2.68
CA LEU A 248 -10.15 -3.04 -2.51
C LEU A 248 -9.66 -1.96 -1.52
N PHE A 249 -10.48 -0.97 -1.17
CA PHE A 249 -10.14 0.01 -0.14
C PHE A 249 -10.27 -0.51 1.30
N GLU A 250 -10.88 -1.68 1.51
CA GLU A 250 -10.96 -2.35 2.82
C GLU A 250 -9.56 -2.57 3.42
N ASN A 251 -8.63 -2.93 2.55
CA ASN A 251 -7.26 -3.29 2.93
C ASN A 251 -6.28 -2.20 2.53
N LEU A 252 -5.36 -1.87 3.44
CA LEU A 252 -4.38 -0.81 3.23
C LEU A 252 -3.52 -1.09 1.99
N SER A 253 -2.94 -2.29 1.93
CA SER A 253 -2.07 -2.73 0.84
C SER A 253 -2.78 -2.74 -0.52
N SER A 254 -4.03 -3.22 -0.56
CA SER A 254 -4.85 -3.25 -1.78
C SER A 254 -5.21 -1.85 -2.28
N SER A 255 -5.53 -0.92 -1.37
CA SER A 255 -5.76 0.48 -1.73
C SER A 255 -4.49 1.20 -2.22
N GLU A 256 -3.32 0.85 -1.69
CA GLU A 256 -2.03 1.38 -2.16
C GLU A 256 -1.70 0.88 -3.56
N TRP A 257 -2.07 -0.37 -3.87
CA TRP A 257 -1.98 -0.90 -5.23
C TRP A 257 -2.87 -0.10 -6.20
N LEU A 258 -4.10 0.24 -5.83
CA LEU A 258 -4.98 1.10 -6.66
C LEU A 258 -4.38 2.49 -6.91
N MET A 259 -3.62 3.02 -5.95
CA MET A 259 -3.00 4.34 -6.07
C MET A 259 -1.60 4.31 -6.68
N TYR A 260 -1.16 3.15 -7.18
CA TYR A 260 0.18 3.00 -7.71
C TYR A 260 0.38 3.85 -8.99
N ILE A 261 1.50 4.57 -9.04
CA ILE A 261 1.76 5.60 -10.06
C ILE A 261 2.64 5.12 -11.21
N SER A 262 3.26 3.93 -11.10
CA SER A 262 4.07 3.41 -12.20
C SER A 262 3.21 3.20 -13.43
N GLU A 263 3.73 3.66 -14.55
CA GLU A 263 3.00 3.70 -15.81
C GLU A 263 3.30 2.49 -16.69
N TRP A 264 2.31 2.07 -17.47
CA TRP A 264 2.47 1.13 -18.57
C TRP A 264 1.69 1.61 -19.79
N GLN A 265 2.02 1.03 -20.95
CA GLN A 265 1.36 1.36 -22.21
C GLN A 265 0.13 0.48 -22.43
N TYR A 266 -1.00 1.12 -22.69
CA TYR A 266 -2.25 0.44 -23.09
C TYR A 266 -3.01 1.33 -24.08
N GLN A 267 -3.45 0.75 -25.20
CA GLN A 267 -4.17 1.48 -26.28
C GLN A 267 -3.48 2.81 -26.71
N ASN A 268 -2.15 2.80 -26.83
CA ASN A 268 -1.30 3.97 -27.15
C ASN A 268 -1.35 5.12 -26.12
N GLN A 269 -1.82 4.85 -24.90
CA GLN A 269 -1.77 5.78 -23.78
C GLN A 269 -0.86 5.25 -22.69
N ASN A 270 -0.16 6.16 -22.01
CA ASN A 270 0.50 5.83 -20.77
C ASN A 270 -0.53 5.93 -19.64
N ILE A 271 -0.81 4.81 -18.99
CA ILE A 271 -1.78 4.73 -17.90
C ILE A 271 -1.10 4.20 -16.65
N SER A 272 -1.69 4.46 -15.48
CA SER A 272 -1.25 3.95 -14.19
C SER A 272 -2.47 3.54 -13.36
N ASN A 273 -2.26 2.82 -12.26
CA ASN A 273 -3.37 2.32 -11.47
C ASN A 273 -4.25 3.45 -10.93
N ILE A 274 -3.64 4.55 -10.47
CA ILE A 274 -4.40 5.70 -9.98
C ILE A 274 -5.21 6.38 -11.10
N ARG A 275 -4.67 6.46 -12.33
CA ARG A 275 -5.40 7.04 -13.48
C ARG A 275 -6.60 6.17 -13.86
N VAL A 276 -6.44 4.85 -13.88
CA VAL A 276 -7.53 3.90 -14.12
C VAL A 276 -8.60 4.00 -13.04
N THR A 277 -8.18 4.00 -11.76
CA THR A 277 -9.09 4.13 -10.61
C THR A 277 -9.86 5.44 -10.65
N THR A 278 -9.19 6.55 -10.99
CA THR A 278 -9.81 7.88 -11.13
C THR A 278 -10.84 7.89 -12.26
N LYS A 279 -10.47 7.40 -13.45
CA LYS A 279 -11.39 7.28 -14.60
C LYS A 279 -12.64 6.48 -14.23
N LEU A 280 -12.45 5.32 -13.59
CA LEU A 280 -13.55 4.46 -13.16
C LEU A 280 -14.46 5.17 -12.15
N ALA A 281 -13.89 5.89 -11.19
CA ALA A 281 -14.64 6.63 -10.18
C ALA A 281 -15.52 7.73 -10.82
N VAL A 282 -14.93 8.53 -11.72
CA VAL A 282 -15.62 9.59 -12.46
C VAL A 282 -16.74 9.03 -13.32
N HIS A 283 -16.44 8.02 -14.14
CA HIS A 283 -17.43 7.38 -15.02
C HIS A 283 -18.59 6.80 -14.23
N SER A 284 -18.30 6.13 -13.11
CA SER A 284 -19.34 5.50 -12.28
C SER A 284 -20.24 6.54 -11.60
N LEU A 285 -19.65 7.62 -11.04
CA LEU A 285 -20.38 8.69 -10.37
C LEU A 285 -21.32 9.45 -11.33
N LEU A 286 -20.90 9.63 -12.59
CA LEU A 286 -21.64 10.40 -13.59
C LEU A 286 -22.53 9.52 -14.49
N SER A 287 -22.71 8.24 -14.14
CA SER A 287 -23.61 7.34 -14.83
C SER A 287 -25.08 7.71 -14.61
N ASP A 288 -25.96 7.27 -15.51
CA ASP A 288 -27.41 7.36 -15.33
C ASP A 288 -27.97 6.28 -14.37
N SER A 289 -27.16 5.27 -14.02
CA SER A 289 -27.57 4.19 -13.11
C SER A 289 -27.31 4.58 -11.64
N GLU A 290 -28.37 4.67 -10.83
CA GLU A 290 -28.25 4.99 -9.39
C GLU A 290 -27.34 4.01 -8.63
N ASP A 291 -27.38 2.72 -8.99
CA ASP A 291 -26.52 1.70 -8.38
C ASP A 291 -25.05 1.93 -8.74
N LEU A 292 -24.77 2.38 -9.96
CA LEU A 292 -23.40 2.68 -10.39
C LEU A 292 -22.91 4.00 -9.77
N GLN A 293 -23.79 5.01 -9.64
CA GLN A 293 -23.52 6.24 -8.91
C GLN A 293 -23.14 5.94 -7.45
N MET A 294 -23.89 5.07 -6.76
CA MET A 294 -23.59 4.65 -5.39
C MET A 294 -22.17 4.07 -5.27
N ARG A 295 -21.76 3.23 -6.23
CA ARG A 295 -20.41 2.64 -6.27
C ARG A 295 -19.34 3.68 -6.61
N GLY A 296 -19.63 4.58 -7.54
CA GLY A 296 -18.75 5.71 -7.86
C GLY A 296 -18.51 6.62 -6.65
N THR A 297 -19.58 6.99 -5.93
CA THR A 297 -19.50 7.73 -4.67
C THR A 297 -18.63 7.02 -3.64
N ALA A 298 -18.77 5.70 -3.49
CA ALA A 298 -17.93 4.92 -2.60
C ALA A 298 -16.44 5.00 -3.00
N VAL A 299 -16.11 4.82 -4.28
CA VAL A 299 -14.71 4.91 -4.75
C VAL A 299 -14.13 6.31 -4.51
N ILE A 300 -14.87 7.38 -4.81
CA ILE A 300 -14.40 8.77 -4.59
C ILE A 300 -14.20 9.04 -3.10
N HIS A 301 -15.15 8.62 -2.27
CA HIS A 301 -15.05 8.74 -0.82
C HIS A 301 -13.82 8.02 -0.28
N ASN A 302 -13.60 6.79 -0.74
CA ASN A 302 -12.47 5.98 -0.30
C ASN A 302 -11.13 6.56 -0.72
N LEU A 303 -11.04 7.15 -1.92
CA LEU A 303 -9.88 7.92 -2.37
C LEU A 303 -9.67 9.15 -1.48
N ALA A 304 -10.70 9.94 -1.21
CA ALA A 304 -10.59 11.15 -0.40
C ALA A 304 -10.18 10.88 1.06
N CYS A 305 -10.58 9.74 1.62
CA CYS A 305 -10.19 9.29 2.96
C CYS A 305 -8.78 8.68 2.99
N LYS A 306 -8.16 8.45 1.83
CA LYS A 306 -6.76 8.06 1.78
C LYS A 306 -5.88 9.29 2.01
N GLU A 307 -5.17 9.33 3.14
CA GLU A 307 -4.14 10.32 3.39
C GLU A 307 -2.97 10.07 2.43
N VAL A 308 -2.91 10.83 1.34
CA VAL A 308 -1.83 10.76 0.36
C VAL A 308 -0.98 12.02 0.51
N LYS A 309 0.31 11.83 0.82
CA LYS A 309 1.29 12.93 0.99
C LYS A 309 1.92 13.39 -0.33
N THR A 310 1.39 13.01 -1.49
CA THR A 310 2.08 13.14 -2.78
C THR A 310 1.38 14.10 -3.74
N VAL A 311 2.19 14.82 -4.53
CA VAL A 311 1.77 15.82 -5.53
C VAL A 311 0.87 15.24 -6.61
N VAL A 312 0.99 13.93 -6.90
CA VAL A 312 0.15 13.24 -7.90
C VAL A 312 -1.34 13.27 -7.48
N PHE A 313 -1.62 13.47 -6.20
CA PHE A 313 -2.99 13.54 -5.70
C PHE A 313 -3.68 14.88 -6.01
N ASP A 314 -2.94 15.93 -6.40
CA ASP A 314 -3.54 17.23 -6.76
C ASP A 314 -4.33 17.12 -8.07
N ASP A 315 -3.75 16.53 -9.11
CA ASP A 315 -4.42 16.31 -10.40
C ASP A 315 -5.66 15.41 -10.25
N VAL A 316 -5.53 14.37 -9.41
CA VAL A 316 -6.64 13.45 -9.09
C VAL A 316 -7.75 14.20 -8.33
N ALA A 317 -7.40 15.00 -7.32
CA ALA A 317 -8.37 15.77 -6.55
C ALA A 317 -9.12 16.77 -7.43
N VAL A 318 -8.45 17.41 -8.39
CA VAL A 318 -9.07 18.30 -9.39
C VAL A 318 -10.07 17.54 -10.26
N GLU A 319 -9.67 16.41 -10.85
CA GLU A 319 -10.52 15.61 -11.73
C GLU A 319 -11.76 15.06 -10.99
N LEU A 320 -11.57 14.54 -9.77
CA LEU A 320 -12.68 14.07 -8.93
C LEU A 320 -13.58 15.20 -8.46
N THR A 321 -13.02 16.38 -8.17
CA THR A 321 -13.81 17.58 -7.81
C THR A 321 -14.72 17.99 -8.96
N MET A 322 -14.23 18.01 -10.20
CA MET A 322 -15.06 18.32 -11.36
C MET A 322 -16.24 17.35 -11.49
N ALA A 323 -16.00 16.05 -11.29
CA ALA A 323 -17.07 15.05 -11.31
C ALA A 323 -18.09 15.27 -10.18
N LEU A 324 -17.64 15.58 -8.96
CA LEU A 324 -18.52 15.88 -7.83
C LEU A 324 -19.41 17.10 -8.11
N LEU A 325 -18.83 18.17 -8.64
CA LEU A 325 -19.56 19.38 -9.01
C LEU A 325 -20.62 19.11 -10.08
N GLN A 326 -20.28 18.31 -11.10
CA GLN A 326 -21.25 17.89 -12.10
C GLN A 326 -22.37 17.04 -11.49
N TYR A 327 -22.04 16.09 -10.61
CA TYR A 327 -23.01 15.24 -9.92
C TYR A 327 -23.97 16.04 -9.02
N PHE A 328 -23.48 17.10 -8.37
CA PHE A 328 -24.28 18.01 -7.54
C PHE A 328 -25.29 18.86 -8.32
N ASN A 329 -25.20 18.92 -9.65
CA ASN A 329 -26.27 19.52 -10.43
C ASN A 329 -27.56 18.69 -10.36
N GLY A 330 -27.45 17.39 -10.09
CA GLY A 330 -28.58 16.51 -9.82
C GLY A 330 -29.22 16.71 -8.43
N THR A 331 -29.94 15.68 -7.99
CA THR A 331 -30.52 15.59 -6.64
C THR A 331 -30.07 14.28 -5.97
N PRO A 332 -28.80 14.20 -5.53
CA PRO A 332 -28.27 12.99 -4.90
C PRO A 332 -29.05 12.57 -3.67
N GLN A 333 -29.12 11.26 -3.42
CA GLN A 333 -29.61 10.74 -2.14
C GLN A 333 -28.71 11.21 -0.99
N GLU A 334 -29.28 11.42 0.20
CA GLU A 334 -28.58 12.10 1.30
C GLU A 334 -27.29 11.38 1.74
N GLU A 335 -27.27 10.04 1.78
CA GLU A 335 -26.04 9.28 2.11
C GLU A 335 -24.94 9.49 1.06
N GLN A 336 -25.31 9.50 -0.23
CA GLN A 336 -24.36 9.73 -1.31
C GLN A 336 -23.87 11.18 -1.29
N LEU A 337 -24.77 12.13 -1.07
CA LEU A 337 -24.46 13.55 -0.91
C LEU A 337 -23.48 13.79 0.24
N PHE A 338 -23.72 13.16 1.40
CA PHE A 338 -22.83 13.28 2.55
C PHE A 338 -21.43 12.75 2.26
N ALA A 339 -21.32 11.56 1.66
CA ALA A 339 -20.03 10.98 1.27
C ALA A 339 -19.29 11.86 0.24
N CYS A 340 -20.00 12.36 -0.77
CA CYS A 340 -19.48 13.28 -1.78
C CYS A 340 -19.05 14.63 -1.18
N MET A 341 -19.84 15.22 -0.28
CA MET A 341 -19.52 16.49 0.37
C MET A 341 -18.30 16.35 1.30
N LYS A 342 -18.20 15.23 2.01
CA LYS A 342 -17.03 14.89 2.84
C LYS A 342 -15.77 14.75 1.98
N SER A 343 -15.91 14.14 0.80
CA SER A 343 -14.82 14.02 -0.18
C SER A 343 -14.39 15.39 -0.69
N LEU A 344 -15.34 16.25 -1.06
CA LEU A 344 -15.08 17.62 -1.51
C LEU A 344 -14.35 18.42 -0.43
N ALA A 345 -14.80 18.35 0.83
CA ALA A 345 -14.14 19.00 1.95
C ALA A 345 -12.69 18.54 2.12
N LYS A 346 -12.39 17.25 1.92
CA LYS A 346 -11.01 16.74 1.91
C LYS A 346 -10.21 17.25 0.73
N PHE A 347 -10.78 17.28 -0.48
CA PHE A 347 -10.07 17.78 -1.66
C PHE A 347 -9.70 19.26 -1.57
N THR A 348 -10.50 20.09 -0.90
CA THR A 348 -10.12 21.50 -0.60
C THR A 348 -8.92 21.64 0.33
N GLN A 349 -8.56 20.57 1.06
CA GLN A 349 -7.38 20.53 1.93
C GLN A 349 -6.17 19.99 1.20
N VAL A 350 -6.37 19.00 0.32
CA VAL A 350 -5.34 18.41 -0.54
C VAL A 350 -4.85 19.46 -1.54
N SER A 351 -5.72 19.89 -2.46
CA SER A 351 -5.42 20.93 -3.45
C SER A 351 -6.00 22.25 -2.96
N GLY A 352 -5.24 22.94 -2.10
CA GLY A 352 -5.70 24.14 -1.40
C GLY A 352 -5.93 25.39 -2.26
N GLN A 353 -5.58 25.35 -3.55
CA GLN A 353 -5.77 26.45 -4.50
C GLN A 353 -6.74 26.06 -5.63
N ASP A 354 -6.43 24.99 -6.37
CA ASP A 354 -7.18 24.66 -7.59
C ASP A 354 -8.60 24.18 -7.29
N VAL A 355 -8.78 23.31 -6.28
CA VAL A 355 -10.10 22.80 -5.91
C VAL A 355 -11.04 23.92 -5.41
N PRO A 356 -10.64 24.80 -4.46
CA PRO A 356 -11.44 25.96 -4.11
C PRO A 356 -11.81 26.86 -5.30
N GLN A 357 -10.87 27.11 -6.21
CA GLN A 357 -11.12 27.92 -7.41
C GLN A 357 -12.13 27.25 -8.34
N LEU A 358 -12.04 25.93 -8.55
CA LEU A 358 -12.99 25.18 -9.36
C LEU A 358 -14.41 25.24 -8.80
N ILE A 359 -14.56 25.11 -7.48
CA ILE A 359 -15.87 25.20 -6.82
C ILE A 359 -16.51 26.58 -7.07
N GLN A 360 -15.72 27.65 -6.95
CA GLN A 360 -16.21 29.02 -7.19
C GLN A 360 -16.55 29.29 -8.66
N MET A 361 -15.80 28.71 -9.60
CA MET A 361 -15.98 28.98 -11.04
C MET A 361 -17.07 28.13 -11.69
N ILE A 362 -17.21 26.87 -11.28
CA ILE A 362 -18.07 25.89 -11.96
C ILE A 362 -19.40 25.75 -11.23
N GLY A 363 -19.40 25.71 -9.89
CA GLY A 363 -20.58 25.41 -9.09
C GLY A 363 -21.13 23.98 -9.29
N PRO A 364 -22.27 23.62 -8.67
CA PRO A 364 -23.13 24.47 -7.85
C PRO A 364 -22.49 24.77 -6.50
N GLU A 365 -22.85 25.91 -5.90
CA GLU A 365 -22.37 26.26 -4.57
C GLU A 365 -22.79 25.18 -3.55
N PRO A 366 -21.89 24.73 -2.66
CA PRO A 366 -22.22 23.75 -1.63
C PRO A 366 -23.45 24.14 -0.79
N ALA A 367 -23.66 25.46 -0.62
CA ALA A 367 -24.81 26.02 0.07
C ALA A 367 -26.18 25.66 -0.52
N LYS A 368 -26.25 25.20 -1.79
CA LYS A 368 -27.48 24.66 -2.41
C LYS A 368 -28.10 23.53 -1.59
N PHE A 369 -27.28 22.76 -0.88
CA PHE A 369 -27.72 21.59 -0.10
C PHE A 369 -27.95 21.90 1.38
N ARG A 370 -27.94 23.18 1.77
CA ARG A 370 -28.15 23.57 3.16
C ARG A 370 -29.54 23.14 3.64
N GLY A 371 -29.61 22.54 4.82
CA GLY A 371 -30.84 22.04 5.42
C GLY A 371 -31.22 20.62 5.00
N CYS A 372 -30.42 19.93 4.16
CA CYS A 372 -30.62 18.50 3.89
C CYS A 372 -30.39 17.64 5.14
N SER A 373 -29.30 17.87 5.87
CA SER A 373 -29.02 17.25 7.17
C SER A 373 -27.95 18.05 7.93
N PRO A 374 -27.90 17.95 9.28
CA PRO A 374 -26.90 18.69 10.08
C PRO A 374 -25.46 18.36 9.68
N ARG A 375 -25.19 17.09 9.35
CA ARG A 375 -23.86 16.62 8.95
C ARG A 375 -23.41 17.19 7.60
N ILE A 376 -24.35 17.49 6.70
CA ILE A 376 -24.06 18.16 5.42
C ILE A 376 -23.83 19.65 5.67
N ASP A 377 -24.62 20.28 6.54
CA ASP A 377 -24.46 21.69 6.90
C ASP A 377 -23.07 21.96 7.51
N ASP A 378 -22.62 21.09 8.42
CA ASP A 378 -21.26 21.17 9.02
C ASP A 378 -20.15 21.08 7.96
N LEU A 379 -20.34 20.25 6.92
CA LEU A 379 -19.37 20.13 5.83
C LEU A 379 -19.38 21.35 4.90
N ILE A 380 -20.57 21.92 4.65
CA ILE A 380 -20.70 23.17 3.88
C ILE A 380 -19.94 24.29 4.59
N GLU A 381 -20.06 24.39 5.91
CA GLU A 381 -19.31 25.38 6.69
C GLU A 381 -17.78 25.17 6.57
N GLN A 382 -17.32 23.92 6.70
CA GLN A 382 -15.89 23.59 6.53
C GLN A 382 -15.38 23.99 5.13
N ILE A 383 -16.16 23.74 4.09
CA ILE A 383 -15.81 24.11 2.71
C ILE A 383 -15.81 25.63 2.55
N ASN A 384 -16.82 26.34 3.05
CA ASN A 384 -16.92 27.81 2.94
C ASN A 384 -15.72 28.52 3.58
N VAL A 385 -15.22 28.02 4.71
CA VAL A 385 -13.99 28.53 5.34
C VAL A 385 -12.80 28.45 4.37
N LYS A 386 -12.69 27.37 3.58
CA LYS A 386 -11.63 27.20 2.57
C LYS A 386 -11.86 28.06 1.34
N LEU A 387 -13.12 28.25 0.93
CA LEU A 387 -13.49 29.15 -0.16
C LEU A 387 -13.34 30.63 0.21
N ARG A 388 -13.10 30.96 1.49
CA ARG A 388 -13.08 32.35 2.01
C ARG A 388 -14.39 33.09 1.72
N LEU A 389 -15.49 32.35 1.64
CA LEU A 389 -16.84 32.90 1.54
C LEU A 389 -17.32 33.12 2.98
N HIS A 390 -17.61 34.38 3.33
CA HIS A 390 -18.08 34.78 4.66
C HIS A 390 -19.59 34.66 4.79
#